data_AF-A0A2V4DUN3-F1
#
_entry.id   AF-A0A2V4DUN3-F1
#
_cell.length_a   1.000
_cell.length_b   1.000
_cell.length_c   1.000
_cell.angle_alpha   90.00
_cell.angle_beta   90.00
_cell.angle_gamma   90.00
#
_symmetry.space_group_name_H-M   'P 1'
#
loop_
_entity.id
_entity.type
_entity.pdbx_description
1 polymer ?
#
loop_
_entity_poly.entity_id
_entity_poly.type
_entity_poly.pdbx_seq_one_letter_code
_entity_poly.pdbx_strand_id
1 'polypeptide(L)'
;MSFKDWVGTIKKIDSNSDGYGVLKIEIARKVYVKTLNNTLSDIFHKTLLKPNTPLFDKVANMKKGQKVKFSGNLFKDKKLYF
;
A
#
# COMPACT_ATOMS: atom_id res chain seq x y z
N MET A 1 -8.88 -13.97 4.48
CA MET A 1 -7.74 -14.89 4.25
C MET A 1 -6.47 -14.14 4.63
N SER A 2 -5.60 -14.70 5.46
CA SER A 2 -4.33 -14.06 5.85
C SER A 2 -3.19 -14.57 4.98
N PHE A 3 -2.19 -13.73 4.73
CA PHE A 3 -0.93 -14.13 4.11
C PHE A 3 0.24 -13.70 5.00
N LYS A 4 1.33 -14.47 4.95
CA LYS A 4 2.53 -14.25 5.77
C LYS A 4 3.77 -14.21 4.90
N ASP A 5 4.72 -13.35 5.30
CA ASP A 5 6.09 -13.30 4.79
C ASP A 5 6.20 -13.19 3.26
N TRP A 6 5.26 -12.50 2.62
CA TRP A 6 5.36 -12.18 1.21
C TRP A 6 6.55 -11.27 0.97
N VAL A 7 7.33 -11.59 -0.06
CA VAL A 7 8.48 -10.80 -0.48
C VAL A 7 8.14 -10.04 -1.75
N GLY A 8 8.48 -8.75 -1.77
CA GLY A 8 8.28 -7.92 -2.95
C GLY A 8 9.32 -6.82 -3.06
N THR A 9 9.26 -6.07 -4.14
CA THR A 9 10.14 -4.92 -4.40
C THR A 9 9.34 -3.64 -4.43
N ILE A 10 9.78 -2.63 -3.68
CA ILE A 10 9.17 -1.30 -3.69
C ILE A 10 9.37 -0.66 -5.06
N LYS A 11 8.28 -0.30 -5.73
CA LYS A 11 8.29 0.41 -7.01
C LYS A 11 7.97 1.90 -6.87
N LYS A 12 7.24 2.28 -5.82
CA LYS A 12 6.89 3.67 -5.52
C LYS A 12 6.74 3.86 -4.00
N ILE A 13 7.34 4.93 -3.50
CA ILE A 13 7.05 5.58 -2.21
C ILE A 13 6.87 7.05 -2.55
N ASP A 14 5.80 7.66 -2.05
CA ASP A 14 5.42 9.04 -2.34
C ASP A 14 4.44 9.53 -1.26
N SER A 15 4.03 10.80 -1.33
CA SER A 15 2.96 11.36 -0.53
C SER A 15 1.91 12.03 -1.42
N ASN A 16 0.64 11.99 -1.03
CA ASN A 16 -0.38 12.81 -1.69
C ASN A 16 -0.36 14.26 -1.16
N SER A 17 -1.21 15.13 -1.72
CA SER A 17 -1.34 16.54 -1.29
C SER A 17 -1.76 16.72 0.16
N ASP A 18 -2.35 15.70 0.78
CA ASP A 18 -2.84 15.72 2.15
C ASP A 18 -1.80 15.15 3.15
N GLY A 19 -0.60 14.81 2.67
CA GLY A 19 0.49 14.27 3.47
C GLY A 19 0.39 12.76 3.77
N TYR A 20 -0.57 12.03 3.21
CA TYR A 20 -0.68 10.59 3.37
C TYR A 20 0.31 9.84 2.46
N GLY A 21 0.82 8.73 2.96
CA GLY A 21 1.80 7.93 2.24
C GLY A 21 1.17 7.06 1.15
N VAL A 22 1.82 7.05 -0.01
CA VAL A 22 1.47 6.24 -1.18
C VAL A 22 2.55 5.18 -1.38
N LEU A 23 2.15 3.90 -1.50
CA LEU A 23 3.06 2.77 -1.60
C LEU A 23 2.65 1.82 -2.73
N LYS A 24 3.65 1.33 -3.50
CA LYS A 24 3.46 0.27 -4.49
C LYS A 24 4.57 -0.78 -4.37
N ILE A 25 4.20 -2.02 -4.09
CA ILE A 25 5.09 -3.18 -4.00
C ILE A 25 4.78 -4.14 -5.15
N GLU A 26 5.78 -4.54 -5.92
CA GLU A 26 5.67 -5.62 -6.91
C GLU A 26 5.97 -6.97 -6.26
N ILE A 27 5.05 -7.93 -6.37
CA ILE A 27 5.18 -9.28 -5.79
C ILE A 27 5.38 -10.38 -6.85
N ALA A 28 5.03 -10.10 -8.10
CA ALA A 28 5.32 -10.93 -9.27
C ALA A 28 5.31 -10.04 -10.52
N ARG A 29 5.70 -10.58 -11.68
CA ARG A 29 5.74 -9.83 -12.94
C ARG A 29 4.38 -9.17 -13.21
N LYS A 30 4.34 -7.83 -13.16
CA LYS A 30 3.13 -7.00 -13.35
C LYS A 30 2.02 -7.21 -12.29
N VAL A 31 2.33 -7.78 -11.12
CA VAL A 31 1.39 -7.95 -10.01
C VAL A 31 1.83 -7.09 -8.83
N TYR A 32 0.90 -6.27 -8.31
CA TYR A 32 1.20 -5.26 -7.31
C TYR A 32 0.25 -5.29 -6.12
N VAL A 33 0.79 -5.07 -4.92
CA VAL A 33 0.04 -4.61 -3.74
C VAL A 33 0.31 -3.11 -3.61
N LYS A 34 -0.73 -2.30 -3.63
CA LYS A 34 -0.58 -0.84 -3.66
C LYS A 34 -1.70 -0.12 -2.91
N THR A 35 -1.38 1.09 -2.46
CA THR A 35 -2.40 2.09 -2.12
C THR A 35 -2.94 2.71 -3.41
N LEU A 36 -4.05 3.43 -3.31
CA LEU A 36 -4.43 4.43 -4.30
C LEU A 36 -3.48 5.64 -4.22
N ASN A 37 -3.54 6.49 -5.25
CA ASN A 37 -2.71 7.70 -5.35
C ASN A 37 -3.50 9.02 -5.34
N ASN A 38 -4.85 8.96 -5.34
CA ASN A 38 -5.72 10.13 -5.26
C ASN A 38 -6.69 9.98 -4.08
N THR A 39 -6.75 11.00 -3.23
CA THR A 39 -7.57 11.01 -2.01
C THR A 39 -9.07 10.87 -2.31
N LEU A 40 -9.55 11.51 -3.39
CA LEU A 40 -10.95 11.48 -3.81
C LEU A 40 -11.49 10.06 -4.09
N SER A 41 -10.69 9.20 -4.74
CA SER A 41 -11.08 7.81 -4.97
C SER A 41 -10.80 6.90 -3.76
N ASP A 42 -9.93 7.32 -2.83
CA ASP A 42 -9.62 6.56 -1.62
C ASP A 42 -10.61 6.79 -0.46
N ILE A 43 -11.54 7.75 -0.55
CA ILE A 43 -12.60 7.97 0.47
C ILE A 43 -13.34 6.67 0.80
N PHE A 44 -13.57 5.81 -0.21
CA PHE A 44 -14.27 4.54 -0.06
C PHE A 44 -13.36 3.36 0.29
N HIS A 45 -12.07 3.42 -0.03
CA HIS A 45 -11.15 2.27 0.10
C HIS A 45 -10.17 2.37 1.26
N LYS A 46 -9.86 3.59 1.76
CA LYS A 46 -9.00 3.86 2.92
C LYS A 46 -7.67 3.10 2.88
N THR A 47 -7.01 3.11 1.72
CA THR A 47 -5.77 2.37 1.49
C THR A 47 -4.51 3.18 1.79
N LEU A 48 -4.61 4.51 1.83
CA LEU A 48 -3.48 5.40 2.08
C LEU A 48 -2.86 5.21 3.47
N LEU A 49 -1.54 5.36 3.57
CA LEU A 49 -0.82 5.26 4.83
C LEU A 49 -1.03 6.54 5.64
N LYS A 50 -1.73 6.43 6.78
CA LYS A 50 -2.01 7.56 7.66
C LYS A 50 -0.72 8.07 8.33
N PRO A 51 -0.45 9.38 8.34
CA PRO A 51 0.66 9.96 9.09
C PRO A 51 0.61 9.60 10.58
N ASN A 52 1.77 9.66 11.24
CA ASN A 52 1.93 9.36 12.66
C ASN A 52 1.48 7.93 13.03
N THR A 53 1.64 6.99 12.11
CA THR A 53 1.45 5.56 12.37
C THR A 53 2.77 4.83 12.19
N PRO A 54 3.04 3.76 12.98
CA PRO A 54 4.29 3.01 12.85
C PRO A 54 4.54 2.47 11.44
N LEU A 55 3.48 2.15 10.69
CA LEU A 55 3.59 1.70 9.30
C LEU A 55 4.02 2.83 8.36
N PHE A 56 3.45 4.03 8.52
CA PHE A 56 3.85 5.20 7.75
C PHE A 56 5.32 5.54 8.00
N ASP A 57 5.74 5.65 9.27
CA ASP A 57 7.11 6.02 9.63
C ASP A 57 8.12 4.99 9.10
N LYS A 58 7.76 3.71 9.20
CA LYS A 58 8.60 2.62 8.68
C LYS A 58 8.75 2.70 7.16
N VAL A 59 7.67 2.99 6.42
CA VAL A 59 7.69 3.09 4.95
C VAL A 59 8.38 4.38 4.48
N ALA A 60 8.22 5.49 5.21
CA ALA A 60 8.84 6.77 4.90
C ALA A 60 10.38 6.70 4.91
N ASN A 61 10.95 5.79 5.70
CA ASN A 61 12.38 5.52 5.77
C ASN A 61 12.88 4.46 4.76
N MET A 62 12.01 3.96 3.88
CA MET A 62 12.39 3.00 2.83
C MET A 62 12.67 3.70 1.49
N LYS A 63 13.20 2.95 0.52
CA LYS A 63 13.49 3.47 -0.81
C LYS A 63 12.97 2.59 -1.94
N LYS A 64 12.70 3.20 -3.09
CA LYS A 64 12.42 2.49 -4.35
C LYS A 64 13.54 1.49 -4.66
N GLY A 65 13.18 0.30 -5.13
CA GLY A 65 14.11 -0.80 -5.42
C GLY A 65 14.42 -1.70 -4.22
N GLN A 66 14.08 -1.28 -3.00
CA GLN A 66 14.29 -2.10 -1.80
C GLN A 66 13.38 -3.33 -1.80
N LYS A 67 13.94 -4.48 -1.41
CA LYS A 67 13.14 -5.68 -1.10
C LYS A 67 12.51 -5.52 0.28
N VAL A 68 11.25 -5.93 0.38
CA VAL A 68 10.48 -5.93 1.63
C VAL A 68 9.87 -7.30 1.87
N LYS A 69 9.72 -7.63 3.14
CA LYS A 69 8.95 -8.78 3.61
C LYS A 69 7.76 -8.25 4.41
N PHE A 70 6.56 -8.67 4.05
CA PHE A 70 5.34 -8.15 4.66
C PHE A 70 4.24 -9.22 4.75
N SER A 71 3.28 -8.98 5.64
CA SER A 71 2.16 -9.86 5.94
C SER A 71 0.88 -9.03 5.99
N GLY A 72 -0.28 -9.68 5.85
CA GLY A 72 -1.54 -8.96 5.88
C GLY A 72 -2.75 -9.86 5.75
N ASN A 73 -3.91 -9.22 5.58
CA ASN A 73 -5.20 -9.88 5.43
C ASN A 73 -5.87 -9.44 4.14
N LEU A 74 -6.35 -10.41 3.38
CA LEU A 74 -7.23 -10.24 2.24
C LEU A 74 -8.69 -10.37 2.71
N PHE A 75 -9.51 -9.43 2.28
CA PHE A 75 -10.96 -9.43 2.46
C PHE A 75 -11.64 -9.60 1.10
N LYS A 76 -12.84 -10.18 1.10
CA LYS A 76 -13.65 -10.24 -0.13
C LYS A 76 -14.08 -8.82 -0.46
N ASP A 77 -13.91 -8.45 -1.73
CA ASP A 77 -14.49 -7.21 -2.21
C ASP A 77 -16.01 -7.31 -2.12
N LYS A 78 -16.63 -6.38 -1.39
CA LYS A 78 -18.09 -6.27 -1.36
C LYS A 78 -18.45 -5.54 -2.63
N LYS A 79 -18.85 -6.27 -3.68
CA LYS A 79 -19.44 -5.68 -4.88
C LYS A 79 -20.49 -4.64 -4.48
N LEU A 80 -20.14 -3.36 -4.58
CA LEU A 80 -21.12 -2.30 -4.64
C LEU A 80 -21.58 -2.29 -6.10
N TYR A 81 -22.80 -2.76 -6.34
CA TYR A 81 -23.47 -2.54 -7.62
C TYR A 81 -23.68 -1.03 -7.74
N PHE A 82 -22.95 -0.40 -8.65
CA PHE A 82 -23.30 0.90 -9.20
C PHE A 82 -23.98 0.64 -10.55
#